data_AF-A0A2E5PDY6-F1
#
_entry.id   AF-A0A2E5PDY6-F1
#
_cell.length_a   1.000
_cell.length_b   1.000
_cell.length_c   1.000
_cell.angle_alpha   90.00
_cell.angle_beta   90.00
_cell.angle_gamma   90.00
#
_symmetry.space_group_name_H-M   'P 1'
#
loop_
_entity.id
_entity.type
_entity.pdbx_description
1 polymer ?
#
loop_
_entity_poly.entity_id
_entity_poly.type
_entity_poly.pdbx_seq_one_letter_code
_entity_poly.pdbx_strand_id
1 'polypeptide(L)' 'MNFKLSSEQTAFRNMAREFAANEFAPHAAEWDRNKIFPVETLRMAGE' A
#
# COMPACT_ATOMS: atom_id res chain seq x y z
N MET A 1 -5.16 -27.61 10.78
CA MET A 1 -5.23 -26.57 9.72
C MET A 1 -3.95 -25.75 9.76
N ASN A 2 -3.40 -25.36 8.60
CA ASN A 2 -2.23 -24.49 8.51
C ASN A 2 -2.68 -23.07 8.14
N PHE A 3 -2.37 -22.09 8.99
CA PHE A 3 -2.76 -20.68 8.84
C PHE A 3 -1.60 -19.78 8.36
N LYS A 4 -0.45 -20.36 8.04
CA LYS A 4 0.68 -19.60 7.52
C LYS A 4 0.45 -19.23 6.05
N LEU A 5 0.80 -18.00 5.71
CA LEU A 5 0.91 -17.59 4.30
C LEU A 5 2.00 -18.41 3.62
N SER A 6 1.83 -18.65 2.32
CA SER A 6 2.91 -19.13 1.47
C SER A 6 4.04 -18.09 1.39
N SER A 7 5.21 -18.50 0.89
CA SER A 7 6.32 -17.59 0.60
C SER A 7 5.90 -16.50 -0.38
N GLU A 8 5.19 -16.85 -1.45
CA GLU A 8 4.67 -15.93 -2.45
C GLU A 8 3.69 -14.91 -1.85
N GLN A 9 2.71 -15.37 -1.06
CA GLN A 9 1.77 -14.48 -0.37
C GLN A 9 2.49 -13.54 0.60
N THR A 10 3.53 -14.02 1.28
CA THR A 10 4.34 -13.20 2.17
C THR A 10 5.11 -12.14 1.41
N ALA A 11 5.72 -12.50 0.28
CA ALA A 11 6.46 -11.57 -0.59
C ALA A 11 5.53 -10.48 -1.11
N PHE A 12 4.37 -10.85 -1.64
CA PHE A 12 3.38 -9.90 -2.14
C PHE A 12 2.90 -8.93 -1.04
N ARG A 13 2.58 -9.45 0.15
CA ARG A 13 2.20 -8.62 1.30
C ARG A 13 3.30 -7.65 1.72
N ASN A 14 4.56 -8.09 1.70
CA ASN A 14 5.69 -7.24 2.07
C ASN A 14 5.89 -6.12 1.05
N MET A 15 5.82 -6.43 -0.25
CA MET A 15 5.88 -5.44 -1.33
C MET A 15 4.78 -4.37 -1.18
N ALA A 16 3.53 -4.79 -0.98
CA ALA A 16 2.41 -3.86 -0.77
C ALA A 16 2.59 -2.99 0.49
N ARG A 17 3.13 -3.56 1.58
CA ARG A 17 3.41 -2.81 2.81
C ARG A 17 4.50 -1.77 2.60
N GLU A 18 5.57 -2.12 1.89
CA GLU A 18 6.68 -1.21 1.61
C GLU A 18 6.23 -0.04 0.73
N PHE A 19 5.48 -0.33 -0.34
CA PHE A 19 4.88 0.71 -1.18
C PHE A 19 3.99 1.65 -0.35
N ALA A 20 3.10 1.09 0.49
CA ALA A 20 2.23 1.92 1.34
C ALA A 20 3.00 2.79 2.34
N ALA A 21 4.10 2.28 2.90
CA ALA A 21 4.94 3.03 3.83
C ALA A 21 5.68 4.19 3.14
N ASN A 22 6.10 4.01 1.89
CA ASN A 22 6.90 5.00 1.17
C ASN A 22 6.03 6.01 0.41
N GLU A 23 4.94 5.56 -0.24
CA GLU A 23 4.16 6.37 -1.18
C GLU A 23 2.85 6.91 -0.58
N PHE A 24 2.23 6.18 0.35
CA PHE A 24 0.96 6.60 0.96
C PHE A 24 1.17 7.26 2.33
N ALA A 25 1.94 6.64 3.23
CA ALA A 25 2.05 7.08 4.62
C ALA A 25 2.50 8.55 4.82
N PRO A 26 3.45 9.10 4.03
CA PRO A 26 3.88 10.49 4.19
C PRO A 26 2.77 11.52 3.93
N HIS A 27 1.78 11.17 3.10
CA HIS A 27 0.76 12.10 2.61
C HIS A 27 -0.66 11.79 3.13
N ALA A 28 -0.89 10.58 3.66
CA ALA A 28 -2.22 10.08 4.02
C ALA A 28 -3.02 11.05 4.92
N ALA A 29 -2.38 11.62 5.94
CA ALA A 29 -3.06 12.53 6.86
C ALA A 29 -3.47 13.86 6.20
N GLU A 30 -2.69 14.35 5.23
CA GLU A 30 -3.04 15.55 4.47
C GLU A 30 -4.18 15.26 3.49
N TRP A 31 -4.08 14.15 2.77
CA TRP A 31 -5.11 13.75 1.82
C TRP A 31 -6.46 13.55 2.47
N ASP A 32 -6.50 12.90 3.63
CA ASP A 32 -7.74 12.73 4.40
C ASP A 32 -8.34 14.07 4.81
N ARG A 33 -7.56 14.95 5.44
CA ARG A 33 -8.02 16.30 5.87
C ARG A 33 -8.58 17.11 4.71
N ASN A 34 -7.94 17.05 3.55
CA ASN A 34 -8.28 17.85 2.39
C ASN A 34 -9.22 17.13 1.41
N LYS A 35 -9.66 15.91 1.73
CA LYS A 35 -10.51 15.06 0.85
C LYS A 35 -9.90 14.85 -0.54
N ILE A 36 -8.59 14.67 -0.59
CA ILE A 36 -7.84 14.43 -1.83
C ILE A 36 -7.93 12.95 -2.17
N PHE A 37 -8.30 12.67 -3.42
CA PHE A 37 -8.24 11.33 -3.99
C PHE A 37 -6.92 11.16 -4.78
N PRO A 38 -5.95 10.35 -4.30
CA PRO A 38 -4.60 10.29 -4.87
C PRO A 38 -4.53 9.37 -6.09
N VAL A 39 -5.09 9.83 -7.22
CA VAL A 39 -5.15 9.05 -8.48
C VAL A 39 -3.77 8.57 -8.92
N GLU A 40 -2.76 9.44 -8.88
CA GLU A 40 -1.41 9.10 -9.33
C GLU A 40 -0.76 8.02 -8.46
N THR A 41 -0.85 8.13 -7.14
CA THR A 41 -0.33 7.11 -6.21
C THR A 41 -1.05 5.78 -6.37
N LEU A 42 -2.37 5.80 -6.62
CA LEU A 42 -3.13 4.59 -6.91
C LEU A 42 -2.73 3.94 -8.23
N ARG A 43 -2.41 4.74 -9.25
CA ARG A 43 -1.90 4.23 -10.53
C ARG A 43 -0.54 3.55 -10.33
N MET A 44 0.38 4.20 -9.61
CA MET A 44 1.69 3.62 -9.28
C MET A 44 1.57 2.30 -8.50
N ALA A 45 0.56 2.16 -7.63
CA ALA A 45 0.33 0.94 -6.87
C ALA A 45 -0.19 -0.25 -7.72
N GLY A 46 -0.74 0.04 -8.90
CA GLY A 46 -1.35 -0.95 -9.80
C GLY A 46 -0.50 -1.32 -11.02
N GLU A 47 0.62 -0.64 -11.23
CA GLU A 47 1.66 -1.00 -12.22
C GLU A 47 2.53 -2.16 -11.71
#